data_AF-A0A1X0DYC9-F1
#
_entry.id   AF-A0A1X0DYC9-F1
#
_cell.length_a   1.000
_cell.length_b   1.000
_cell.length_c   1.000
_cell.angle_alpha   90.00
_cell.angle_beta   90.00
_cell.angle_gamma   90.00
#
_symmetry.space_group_name_H-M   'P 1'
#
loop_
_entity.id
_entity.type
_entity.pdbx_description
1 polymer ?
#
loop_
_entity_poly.entity_id
_entity_poly.type
_entity_poly.pdbx_seq_one_letter_code
_entity_poly.pdbx_strand_id
1 'polypeptide(L)'
;MMQGCLESTSGLIMHADSKSALVAERTTGAVKEISLTAEPKVKTVIGVDPAGDGGLMDIVLSPTYMQDRLMYAYISTPADNRVIRIADGDVPKDILTGIPKGATGNTGALIFTSPTTLVVQTGDAGNPAAAADPGSTAGKLLRIEQPTTIGQAPPTTALSGLGAGGGLCIDHVDGSLYVTDRSPSGDRLQRITKDSRVSTVWTWPDKPGVAGCAAMDGIVLVNLINTKQTVAVRLAAGTGSVTSEPEVMRQDTHGHVWAVKMSPDGNVWGATVNKTAGDAEKLDDVVFPLFPSGGGFPRANDDKD
;
A
#
# COMPACT_ATOMS: atom_id res chain seq x y z
N MET A 1 -1.43 17.71 11.21
CA MET A 1 -1.74 17.41 9.80
C MET A 1 -0.58 17.94 8.96
N MET A 2 -0.09 17.18 7.98
CA MET A 2 1.03 17.57 7.11
C MET A 2 0.54 18.34 5.89
N GLN A 3 -0.53 17.89 5.26
CA GLN A 3 -1.13 18.56 4.11
C GLN A 3 -2.63 18.25 4.04
N GLY A 4 -3.41 19.23 3.58
CA GLY A 4 -4.80 19.04 3.16
C GLY A 4 -5.05 19.58 1.76
N CYS A 5 -6.30 19.55 1.33
CA CYS A 5 -6.73 19.92 -0.01
C CYS A 5 -6.05 19.09 -1.12
N LEU A 6 -5.73 17.83 -0.83
CA LEU A 6 -5.21 16.89 -1.83
C LEU A 6 -6.38 16.31 -2.64
N GLU A 7 -6.10 15.81 -3.84
CA GLU A 7 -7.00 14.85 -4.48
C GLU A 7 -6.87 13.47 -3.81
N SER A 8 -7.83 12.59 -4.11
CA SER A 8 -7.92 11.31 -3.40
C SER A 8 -6.62 10.54 -3.45
N THR A 9 -6.05 10.25 -2.27
CA THR A 9 -4.68 9.76 -2.17
C THR A 9 -4.57 8.27 -2.51
N SER A 10 -3.35 7.79 -2.69
CA SER A 10 -3.07 6.37 -2.88
C SER A 10 -1.78 5.95 -2.18
N GLY A 11 -0.63 6.11 -2.84
CA GLY A 11 0.69 5.84 -2.25
C GLY A 11 1.18 6.97 -1.34
N LEU A 12 1.88 6.60 -0.26
CA LEU A 12 2.52 7.51 0.70
C LEU A 12 3.94 7.01 0.99
N ILE A 13 4.92 7.91 0.96
CA ILE A 13 6.32 7.62 1.28
C ILE A 13 6.82 8.72 2.22
N MET A 14 7.10 8.35 3.47
CA MET A 14 7.71 9.28 4.43
C MET A 14 9.20 9.45 4.09
N HIS A 15 9.69 10.69 4.09
CA HIS A 15 11.11 10.96 3.88
C HIS A 15 11.93 10.71 5.16
N ALA A 16 13.25 10.65 4.99
CA ALA A 16 14.24 10.43 6.05
C ALA A 16 14.19 11.48 7.17
N ASP A 17 13.68 12.68 6.89
CA ASP A 17 13.57 13.78 7.85
C ASP A 17 12.33 13.69 8.76
N SER A 18 11.42 12.75 8.48
CA SER A 18 10.14 12.56 9.17
C SER A 18 9.19 13.76 9.13
N LYS A 19 9.50 14.78 8.34
CA LYS A 19 8.79 16.07 8.26
C LYS A 19 8.27 16.36 6.87
N SER A 20 8.75 15.63 5.87
CA SER A 20 8.26 15.65 4.50
C SER A 20 7.90 14.25 4.00
N ALA A 21 7.11 14.21 2.94
CA ALA A 21 6.67 12.97 2.31
C ALA A 21 6.39 13.17 0.82
N LEU A 22 6.39 12.06 0.07
CA LEU A 22 5.70 11.98 -1.22
C LEU A 22 4.31 11.39 -0.99
N VAL A 23 3.31 12.04 -1.58
CA VAL A 23 1.94 11.52 -1.64
C VAL A 23 1.49 11.45 -3.10
N ALA A 24 0.94 10.31 -3.49
CA ALA A 24 0.32 10.10 -4.79
C ALA A 24 -1.17 10.44 -4.72
N GLU A 25 -1.66 11.10 -5.77
CA GLU A 25 -3.08 11.37 -6.00
C GLU A 25 -3.59 10.42 -7.06
N ARG A 26 -4.56 9.58 -6.67
CA ARG A 26 -5.07 8.46 -7.46
C ARG A 26 -5.62 8.89 -8.80
N THR A 27 -6.50 9.88 -8.80
CA THR A 27 -7.31 10.24 -9.97
C THR A 27 -6.60 11.19 -10.92
N THR A 28 -5.70 12.01 -10.41
CA THR A 28 -4.93 12.98 -11.21
C THR A 28 -3.61 12.40 -11.72
N GLY A 29 -3.12 11.33 -11.11
CA GLY A 29 -1.79 10.77 -11.36
C GLY A 29 -0.65 11.66 -10.86
N ALA A 30 -0.94 12.71 -10.10
CA ALA A 30 0.07 13.58 -9.54
C ALA A 30 0.80 12.91 -8.38
N VAL A 31 2.11 13.09 -8.31
CA VAL A 31 2.91 12.82 -7.12
C VAL A 31 3.35 14.17 -6.56
N LYS A 32 2.98 14.45 -5.32
CA LYS A 32 3.29 15.70 -4.63
C LYS A 32 4.30 15.47 -3.52
N GLU A 33 5.25 16.38 -3.41
CA GLU A 33 6.08 16.54 -2.21
C GLU A 33 5.35 17.47 -1.25
N ILE A 34 5.14 16.99 -0.02
CA ILE A 34 4.43 17.68 1.05
C ILE A 34 5.34 17.80 2.27
N SER A 35 5.12 18.84 3.09
CA SER A 35 5.97 19.14 4.23
C SER A 35 5.20 19.83 5.34
N LEU A 36 5.63 19.65 6.58
CA LEU A 36 5.11 20.41 7.72
C LEU A 36 5.47 21.89 7.69
N THR A 37 6.47 22.30 6.90
CA THR A 37 7.03 23.67 6.93
C THR A 37 7.07 24.33 5.56
N ALA A 38 6.58 23.69 4.50
CA ALA A 38 6.62 24.22 3.15
C ALA A 38 5.35 23.87 2.37
N GLU A 39 4.98 24.74 1.44
CA GLU A 39 3.86 24.52 0.52
C GLU A 39 4.07 23.26 -0.34
N PRO A 40 2.98 22.55 -0.69
CA PRO A 40 3.06 21.33 -1.47
C PRO A 40 3.56 21.62 -2.89
N LYS A 41 4.44 20.76 -3.40
CA LYS A 41 5.00 20.88 -4.75
C LYS A 41 4.65 19.66 -5.58
N VAL A 42 4.13 19.86 -6.79
CA VAL A 42 3.99 18.76 -7.76
C VAL A 42 5.38 18.32 -8.22
N LYS A 43 5.74 17.06 -7.93
CA LYS A 43 7.00 16.45 -8.33
C LYS A 43 6.93 15.92 -9.76
N THR A 44 5.84 15.21 -10.07
CA THR A 44 5.57 14.69 -11.41
C THR A 44 4.08 14.42 -11.58
N VAL A 45 3.62 14.29 -12.82
CA VAL A 45 2.26 13.88 -13.16
C VAL A 45 2.35 12.71 -14.14
N ILE A 46 1.77 11.59 -13.77
CA ILE A 46 1.76 10.36 -14.55
C ILE A 46 0.43 10.26 -15.28
N GLY A 47 0.46 9.96 -16.58
CA GLY A 47 -0.75 9.66 -17.33
C GLY A 47 -1.40 8.37 -16.83
N VAL A 48 -2.61 8.48 -16.31
CA VAL A 48 -3.39 7.34 -15.77
C VAL A 48 -4.81 7.38 -16.28
N ASP A 49 -5.49 6.24 -16.25
CA ASP A 49 -6.93 6.14 -16.45
C ASP A 49 -7.64 5.92 -15.09
N PRO A 50 -8.33 6.93 -14.55
CA PRO A 50 -8.97 6.85 -13.24
C PRO A 50 -10.38 6.22 -13.28
N ALA A 51 -10.81 5.64 -14.39
CA ALA A 51 -12.13 5.01 -14.50
C ALA A 51 -12.31 3.89 -13.45
N GLY A 52 -13.50 3.86 -12.81
CA GLY A 52 -13.80 2.92 -11.74
C GLY A 52 -12.90 3.15 -10.51
N ASP A 53 -12.21 2.09 -10.10
CA ASP A 53 -11.19 2.14 -9.04
C ASP A 53 -9.75 2.24 -9.56
N GLY A 54 -9.57 2.52 -10.86
CA GLY A 54 -8.26 2.71 -11.49
C GLY A 54 -7.60 4.06 -11.17
N GLY A 55 -6.40 4.27 -11.72
CA GLY A 55 -5.60 5.49 -11.55
C GLY A 55 -4.14 5.20 -11.16
N LEU A 56 -3.51 6.10 -10.39
CA LEU A 56 -2.22 5.87 -9.74
C LEU A 56 -2.43 5.16 -8.39
N MET A 57 -2.12 3.87 -8.28
CA MET A 57 -2.49 3.05 -7.10
C MET A 57 -1.45 3.04 -5.99
N ASP A 58 -0.16 3.03 -6.34
CA ASP A 58 0.90 3.05 -5.35
C ASP A 58 2.21 3.55 -5.96
N ILE A 59 3.11 4.02 -5.10
CA ILE A 59 4.46 4.46 -5.45
C ILE A 59 5.47 3.89 -4.46
N VAL A 60 6.66 3.55 -4.94
CA VAL A 60 7.77 3.11 -4.09
C VAL A 60 9.09 3.65 -4.62
N LEU A 61 10.00 4.03 -3.72
CA LEU A 61 11.36 4.40 -4.10
C LEU A 61 12.21 3.14 -4.29
N SER A 62 13.18 3.21 -5.22
CA SER A 62 14.25 2.23 -5.30
C SER A 62 14.99 2.14 -3.95
N PRO A 63 15.44 0.95 -3.51
CA PRO A 63 16.32 0.80 -2.35
C PRO A 63 17.62 1.62 -2.47
N THR A 64 18.03 1.94 -3.70
CA THR A 64 19.18 2.80 -4.02
C THR A 64 18.78 4.17 -4.57
N TYR A 65 17.63 4.71 -4.13
CA TYR A 65 17.11 6.01 -4.61
C TYR A 65 18.11 7.16 -4.51
N MET A 66 18.96 7.16 -3.49
CA MET A 66 19.99 8.20 -3.32
C MET A 66 21.04 8.18 -4.44
N GLN A 67 21.23 7.03 -5.09
CA GLN A 67 22.19 6.83 -6.18
C GLN A 67 21.51 6.88 -7.56
N ASP A 68 20.36 6.21 -7.70
CA ASP A 68 19.71 5.98 -9.00
C ASP A 68 18.55 6.95 -9.29
N ARG A 69 18.02 7.62 -8.26
CA ARG A 69 16.86 8.52 -8.35
C ARG A 69 15.61 7.87 -8.96
N LEU A 70 15.48 6.55 -8.86
CA LEU A 70 14.39 5.78 -9.47
C LEU A 70 13.22 5.58 -8.52
N MET A 71 12.02 5.87 -9.02
CA MET A 71 10.75 5.54 -8.39
C MET A 71 9.98 4.54 -9.27
N TYR A 72 9.16 3.71 -8.67
CA TYR A 72 8.26 2.81 -9.37
C TYR A 72 6.82 3.14 -8.99
N ALA A 73 5.91 2.98 -9.95
CA ALA A 73 4.50 3.24 -9.75
C ALA A 73 3.64 2.11 -10.33
N TYR A 74 2.55 1.78 -9.63
CA TYR A 74 1.50 0.91 -10.16
C TYR A 74 0.38 1.81 -10.67
N ILE A 75 0.05 1.68 -11.95
CA ILE A 75 -0.94 2.54 -12.59
C ILE A 75 -1.94 1.73 -13.42
N SER A 76 -3.13 2.29 -13.58
CA SER A 76 -4.10 1.91 -14.60
C SER A 76 -3.93 2.79 -15.84
N THR A 77 -4.02 2.17 -17.01
CA THR A 77 -4.10 2.82 -18.32
C THR A 77 -5.44 2.46 -18.99
N PRO A 78 -5.78 3.01 -20.17
CA PRO A 78 -6.95 2.54 -20.90
C PRO A 78 -6.92 1.04 -21.24
N ALA A 79 -5.73 0.44 -21.35
CA ALA A 79 -5.55 -0.94 -21.82
C ALA A 79 -5.36 -1.96 -20.69
N ASP A 80 -4.68 -1.58 -19.61
CA ASP A 80 -4.23 -2.52 -18.57
C ASP A 80 -3.93 -1.80 -17.26
N ASN A 81 -3.62 -2.58 -16.22
CA ASN A 81 -2.79 -2.13 -15.12
C ASN A 81 -1.32 -2.47 -15.44
N ARG A 82 -0.38 -1.70 -14.89
CA ARG A 82 1.05 -1.89 -15.13
C ARG A 82 1.93 -1.30 -14.04
N VAL A 83 3.16 -1.80 -13.99
CA VAL A 83 4.26 -1.18 -13.23
C VAL A 83 5.13 -0.40 -14.19
N ILE A 84 5.41 0.85 -13.83
CA ILE A 84 6.33 1.74 -14.56
C ILE A 84 7.49 2.15 -13.66
N ARG A 85 8.63 2.45 -14.27
CA ARG A 85 9.79 3.09 -13.67
C ARG A 85 9.80 4.57 -14.07
N ILE A 86 10.04 5.43 -13.10
CA ILE A 86 10.08 6.88 -13.22
C ILE A 86 11.47 7.35 -12.79
N ALA A 87 12.06 8.23 -13.59
CA ALA A 87 13.29 8.95 -13.27
C ALA A 87 13.07 10.45 -13.50
N ASP A 88 13.68 11.28 -12.67
CA ASP A 88 13.56 12.74 -12.77
C ASP A 88 14.01 13.21 -14.18
N GLY A 89 13.11 13.86 -14.92
CA GLY A 89 13.40 14.39 -16.27
C GLY A 89 13.37 13.38 -17.42
N ASP A 90 13.02 12.11 -17.18
CA ASP A 90 12.85 11.08 -18.21
C ASP A 90 11.36 10.72 -18.39
N VAL A 91 11.01 10.17 -19.55
CA VAL A 91 9.69 9.60 -19.79
C VAL A 91 9.57 8.29 -19.00
N PRO A 92 8.45 8.04 -18.28
CA PRO A 92 8.27 6.78 -17.58
C PRO A 92 8.38 5.58 -18.51
N LYS A 93 9.00 4.50 -18.03
CA LYS A 93 9.25 3.28 -18.81
C LYS A 93 8.52 2.10 -18.20
N ASP A 94 7.95 1.26 -19.05
CA ASP A 94 7.24 0.06 -18.63
C ASP A 94 8.20 -0.97 -18.00
N ILE A 95 7.76 -1.59 -16.90
CA ILE A 95 8.47 -2.66 -16.17
C ILE A 95 7.65 -3.95 -16.20
N LEU A 96 6.33 -3.84 -16.02
CA LEU A 96 5.40 -4.97 -16.14
C LEU A 96 4.09 -4.46 -16.72
N THR A 97 3.73 -4.92 -17.91
CA THR A 97 2.49 -4.54 -18.61
C THR A 97 1.51 -5.71 -18.70
N GLY A 98 0.28 -5.44 -19.13
CA GLY A 98 -0.73 -6.46 -19.40
C GLY A 98 -1.36 -7.05 -18.15
N ILE A 99 -1.22 -6.41 -16.99
CA ILE A 99 -1.99 -6.80 -15.79
C ILE A 99 -3.46 -6.48 -16.09
N PRO A 100 -4.41 -7.43 -15.98
CA PRO A 100 -5.79 -7.17 -16.35
C PRO A 100 -6.38 -5.94 -15.67
N LYS A 101 -7.17 -5.17 -16.42
CA LYS A 101 -7.95 -4.04 -15.93
C LYS A 101 -9.44 -4.31 -16.10
N GLY A 102 -10.21 -4.07 -15.05
CA GLY A 102 -11.66 -4.24 -15.01
C GLY A 102 -12.39 -2.93 -14.75
N ALA A 103 -13.71 -2.99 -14.62
CA ALA A 103 -14.51 -1.87 -14.10
C ALA A 103 -14.24 -1.63 -12.60
N THR A 104 -13.83 -2.68 -11.89
CA THR A 104 -13.35 -2.70 -10.50
C THR A 104 -12.21 -3.70 -10.39
N GLY A 105 -11.58 -3.79 -9.22
CA GLY A 105 -10.50 -4.74 -8.95
C GLY A 105 -9.17 -4.32 -9.56
N ASN A 106 -8.95 -3.01 -9.76
CA ASN A 106 -7.73 -2.49 -10.36
C ASN A 106 -6.66 -2.09 -9.35
N THR A 107 -7.01 -2.07 -8.07
CA THR A 107 -6.07 -1.62 -7.04
C THR A 107 -4.88 -2.56 -6.92
N GLY A 108 -3.76 -2.03 -6.43
CA GLY A 108 -2.50 -2.74 -6.32
C GLY A 108 -1.54 -2.01 -5.40
N ALA A 109 -0.45 -2.67 -5.04
CA ALA A 109 0.56 -2.13 -4.14
C ALA A 109 1.96 -2.60 -4.53
N LEU A 110 2.96 -1.80 -4.16
CA LEU A 110 4.36 -2.02 -4.48
C LEU A 110 5.21 -2.00 -3.21
N ILE A 111 6.13 -2.96 -3.10
CA ILE A 111 7.15 -2.92 -2.05
C ILE A 111 8.42 -3.62 -2.50
N PHE A 112 9.58 -3.06 -2.16
CA PHE A 112 10.84 -3.79 -2.27
C PHE A 112 11.01 -4.68 -1.04
N THR A 113 11.16 -5.99 -1.26
CA THR A 113 11.44 -6.97 -0.18
C THR A 113 12.92 -7.27 -0.04
N SER A 114 13.73 -6.85 -1.01
CA SER A 114 15.18 -6.88 -1.00
C SER A 114 15.71 -5.70 -1.84
N PRO A 115 17.03 -5.41 -1.85
CA PRO A 115 17.61 -4.42 -2.76
C PRO A 115 17.30 -4.65 -4.25
N THR A 116 16.94 -5.88 -4.64
CA THR A 116 16.76 -6.27 -6.04
C THR A 116 15.37 -6.85 -6.35
N THR A 117 14.49 -7.01 -5.37
CA THR A 117 13.21 -7.70 -5.57
C THR A 117 12.04 -6.76 -5.32
N LEU A 118 11.37 -6.35 -6.41
CA LEU A 118 10.12 -5.60 -6.34
C LEU A 118 8.96 -6.58 -6.28
N VAL A 119 8.13 -6.46 -5.24
CA VAL A 119 6.89 -7.22 -5.08
C VAL A 119 5.71 -6.36 -5.50
N VAL A 120 4.80 -6.95 -6.26
CA VAL A 120 3.64 -6.29 -6.86
C VAL A 120 2.39 -7.06 -6.48
N GLN A 121 1.49 -6.43 -5.73
CA GLN A 121 0.15 -6.94 -5.53
C GLN A 121 -0.76 -6.44 -6.66
N THR A 122 -1.49 -7.35 -7.28
CA THR A 122 -2.46 -7.05 -8.34
C THR A 122 -3.87 -7.39 -7.88
N GLY A 123 -4.83 -6.52 -8.18
CA GLY A 123 -6.25 -6.82 -8.03
C GLY A 123 -6.74 -7.85 -9.04
N ASP A 124 -7.91 -8.42 -8.78
CA ASP A 124 -8.53 -9.47 -9.61
C ASP A 124 -9.25 -8.96 -10.87
N ALA A 125 -9.22 -7.64 -11.13
CA ALA A 125 -9.93 -6.97 -12.22
C ALA A 125 -11.44 -7.26 -12.24
N GLY A 126 -12.04 -7.55 -11.09
CA GLY A 126 -13.45 -7.91 -10.96
C GLY A 126 -13.76 -9.34 -11.42
N ASN A 127 -12.73 -10.15 -11.69
CA ASN A 127 -12.86 -11.56 -12.06
C ASN A 127 -12.09 -12.48 -11.10
N PRO A 128 -12.74 -12.95 -10.02
CA PRO A 128 -12.11 -13.85 -9.05
C PRO A 128 -11.58 -15.17 -9.64
N ALA A 129 -12.15 -15.65 -10.76
CA ALA A 129 -11.64 -16.86 -11.41
C ALA A 129 -10.24 -16.63 -12.04
N ALA A 130 -9.97 -15.41 -12.52
CA ALA A 130 -8.65 -15.03 -13.01
C ALA A 130 -7.58 -15.03 -11.89
N ALA A 131 -7.99 -14.81 -10.63
CA ALA A 131 -7.09 -14.91 -9.49
C ALA A 131 -6.58 -16.34 -9.26
N ALA A 132 -7.36 -17.36 -9.62
CA ALA A 132 -6.98 -18.78 -9.53
C ALA A 132 -6.23 -19.28 -10.78
N ASP A 133 -6.35 -18.60 -11.91
CA ASP A 133 -5.68 -18.99 -13.16
C ASP A 133 -4.15 -18.73 -13.08
N PRO A 134 -3.29 -19.76 -13.24
CA PRO A 134 -1.84 -19.58 -13.25
C PRO A 134 -1.32 -18.82 -14.48
N GLY A 135 -2.09 -18.73 -15.57
CA GLY A 135 -1.76 -17.96 -16.76
C GLY A 135 -2.08 -16.46 -16.65
N SER A 136 -2.79 -16.06 -15.60
CA SER A 136 -3.22 -14.67 -15.37
C SER A 136 -2.36 -13.97 -14.33
N THR A 137 -2.10 -12.68 -14.54
CA THR A 137 -1.47 -11.79 -13.56
C THR A 137 -2.47 -11.07 -12.66
N ALA A 138 -3.79 -11.27 -12.84
CA ALA A 138 -4.81 -10.72 -11.94
C ALA A 138 -4.88 -11.51 -10.62
N GLY A 139 -5.10 -10.81 -9.50
CA GLY A 139 -5.28 -11.40 -8.18
C GLY A 139 -4.04 -12.14 -7.67
N LYS A 140 -2.85 -11.58 -7.93
CA LYS A 140 -1.54 -12.20 -7.64
C LYS A 140 -0.68 -11.31 -6.75
N LEU A 141 0.25 -11.95 -6.04
CA LEU A 141 1.44 -11.31 -5.52
C LEU A 141 2.62 -11.74 -6.39
N LEU A 142 3.11 -10.84 -7.24
CA LEU A 142 4.19 -11.10 -8.19
C LEU A 142 5.53 -10.63 -7.61
N ARG A 143 6.62 -11.31 -7.97
CA ARG A 143 8.00 -10.90 -7.69
C ARG A 143 8.70 -10.59 -9.02
N ILE A 144 9.25 -9.39 -9.11
CA ILE A 144 10.11 -8.95 -10.21
C ILE A 144 11.53 -8.87 -9.65
N GLU A 145 12.38 -9.80 -10.08
CA GLU A 145 13.79 -9.79 -9.75
C GLU A 145 14.54 -8.84 -10.69
N GLN A 146 15.35 -7.95 -10.12
CA GLN A 146 16.14 -6.94 -10.81
C GLN A 146 15.29 -6.15 -11.84
N PRO A 147 14.26 -5.39 -11.39
CA PRO A 147 13.34 -4.70 -12.29
C PRO A 147 14.10 -3.82 -13.28
N THR A 148 13.95 -4.11 -14.57
CA THR A 148 14.75 -3.50 -15.64
C THR A 148 13.95 -3.39 -16.93
N THR A 149 14.29 -2.40 -17.76
CA THR A 149 13.67 -2.22 -19.08
C THR A 149 14.35 -3.07 -20.17
N ILE A 150 15.42 -3.80 -19.83
CA ILE A 150 16.25 -4.55 -20.79
C ILE A 150 16.46 -5.97 -20.29
N GLY A 151 15.95 -6.95 -21.04
CA GLY A 151 16.21 -8.37 -20.77
C GLY A 151 15.68 -8.86 -19.41
N GLN A 152 14.61 -8.25 -18.90
CA GLN A 152 14.01 -8.63 -17.62
C GLN A 152 13.52 -10.09 -17.67
N ALA A 153 13.82 -10.85 -16.61
CA ALA A 153 13.27 -12.19 -16.44
C ALA A 153 11.74 -12.13 -16.22
N PRO A 154 10.98 -13.17 -16.60
CA PRO A 154 9.56 -13.23 -16.27
C PRO A 154 9.32 -13.14 -14.76
N PRO A 155 8.31 -12.38 -14.29
CA PRO A 155 7.94 -12.35 -12.88
C PRO A 155 7.56 -13.74 -12.36
N THR A 156 7.79 -14.00 -11.07
CA THR A 156 7.30 -15.20 -10.40
C THR A 156 6.10 -14.88 -9.51
N THR A 157 5.27 -15.87 -9.22
CA THR A 157 4.07 -15.70 -8.37
C THR A 157 4.35 -16.23 -6.97
N ALA A 158 4.29 -15.35 -5.97
CA ALA A 158 4.43 -15.68 -4.56
C ALA A 158 3.10 -16.09 -3.91
N LEU A 159 1.98 -15.56 -4.40
CA LEU A 159 0.63 -15.83 -3.89
C LEU A 159 -0.40 -15.65 -5.01
N SER A 160 -1.44 -16.47 -4.99
CA SER A 160 -2.57 -16.43 -5.93
C SER A 160 -3.89 -16.34 -5.15
N GLY A 161 -4.97 -16.01 -5.84
CA GLY A 161 -6.29 -15.92 -5.22
C GLY A 161 -6.49 -14.66 -4.38
N LEU A 162 -5.74 -13.59 -4.65
CA LEU A 162 -6.00 -12.27 -4.08
C LEU A 162 -7.24 -11.66 -4.73
N GLY A 163 -8.00 -10.89 -3.97
CA GLY A 163 -9.17 -10.19 -4.48
C GLY A 163 -8.87 -8.78 -5.02
N ALA A 164 -9.88 -7.91 -4.94
CA ALA A 164 -9.91 -6.63 -5.66
C ALA A 164 -8.93 -5.55 -5.13
N GLY A 165 -8.39 -5.72 -3.93
CA GLY A 165 -7.48 -4.71 -3.37
C GLY A 165 -6.91 -4.98 -2.02
N GLY A 166 -6.08 -4.06 -1.53
CA GLY A 166 -5.36 -4.13 -0.27
C GLY A 166 -4.03 -3.39 -0.31
N GLY A 167 -3.02 -3.88 0.39
CA GLY A 167 -1.72 -3.25 0.52
C GLY A 167 -0.66 -4.15 1.15
N LEU A 168 0.57 -3.67 1.13
CA LEU A 168 1.77 -4.40 1.54
C LEU A 168 2.54 -3.67 2.65
N CYS A 169 3.06 -4.42 3.60
CA CYS A 169 3.99 -3.91 4.61
C CYS A 169 4.94 -5.02 5.08
N ILE A 170 6.13 -4.62 5.54
CA ILE A 170 7.15 -5.54 6.06
C ILE A 170 7.32 -5.24 7.55
N ASP A 171 7.38 -6.29 8.36
CA ASP A 171 7.93 -6.19 9.70
C ASP A 171 9.45 -6.32 9.62
N HIS A 172 10.16 -5.23 9.88
CA HIS A 172 11.62 -5.18 9.77
C HIS A 172 12.34 -5.96 10.89
N VAL A 173 11.63 -6.36 11.95
CA VAL A 173 12.22 -7.15 13.06
C VAL A 173 12.42 -8.60 12.64
N ASP A 174 11.40 -9.22 12.03
CA ASP A 174 11.45 -10.64 11.65
C ASP A 174 11.54 -10.91 10.14
N GLY A 175 11.37 -9.87 9.31
CA GLY A 175 11.44 -9.93 7.85
C GLY A 175 10.16 -10.46 7.17
N SER A 176 9.04 -10.54 7.90
CA SER A 176 7.77 -11.00 7.34
C SER A 176 7.15 -9.93 6.44
N LEU A 177 6.66 -10.36 5.28
CA LEU A 177 5.80 -9.58 4.41
C LEU A 177 4.33 -9.85 4.79
N TYR A 178 3.58 -8.79 5.03
CA TYR A 178 2.14 -8.85 5.20
C TYR A 178 1.42 -8.34 3.95
N VAL A 179 0.30 -8.99 3.64
CA VAL A 179 -0.55 -8.69 2.48
C VAL A 179 -1.96 -8.56 2.98
N THR A 180 -2.55 -7.37 2.88
CA THR A 180 -4.00 -7.24 3.04
C THR A 180 -4.66 -7.51 1.69
N ASP A 181 -5.78 -8.23 1.68
CA ASP A 181 -6.54 -8.40 0.45
C ASP A 181 -8.07 -8.51 0.64
N ARG A 182 -8.84 -8.05 -0.35
CA ARG A 182 -10.32 -8.05 -0.35
C ARG A 182 -10.89 -9.19 -1.18
N SER A 183 -10.84 -10.42 -0.64
CA SER A 183 -11.30 -11.61 -1.36
C SER A 183 -12.84 -11.73 -1.39
N PRO A 184 -13.42 -12.50 -2.34
CA PRO A 184 -14.86 -12.76 -2.35
C PRO A 184 -15.41 -13.39 -1.07
N SER A 185 -14.59 -14.14 -0.32
CA SER A 185 -14.96 -14.79 0.94
C SER A 185 -14.78 -13.93 2.18
N GLY A 186 -14.15 -12.76 2.07
CA GLY A 186 -13.82 -11.90 3.21
C GLY A 186 -12.54 -11.12 2.96
N ASP A 187 -12.35 -10.06 3.74
CA ASP A 187 -11.08 -9.36 3.74
C ASP A 187 -10.08 -10.13 4.58
N ARG A 188 -8.81 -10.17 4.18
CA ARG A 188 -7.79 -10.98 4.86
C ARG A 188 -6.54 -10.17 5.14
N LEU A 189 -5.87 -10.54 6.22
CA LEU A 189 -4.46 -10.26 6.45
C LEU A 189 -3.71 -11.57 6.27
N GLN A 190 -2.78 -11.61 5.33
CA GLN A 190 -1.93 -12.75 5.04
C GLN A 190 -0.48 -12.41 5.40
N ARG A 191 0.32 -13.44 5.66
CA ARG A 191 1.74 -13.32 6.00
C ARG A 191 2.56 -14.27 5.14
N ILE A 192 3.68 -13.77 4.66
CA ILE A 192 4.75 -14.54 4.05
C ILE A 192 5.99 -14.31 4.91
N THR A 193 6.47 -15.35 5.57
CA THR A 193 7.68 -15.28 6.39
C THR A 193 8.93 -15.17 5.52
N LYS A 194 10.09 -14.81 6.12
CA LYS A 194 11.37 -14.74 5.40
C LYS A 194 11.79 -16.06 4.72
N ASP A 195 11.31 -17.19 5.23
CA ASP A 195 11.48 -18.54 4.68
C ASP A 195 10.33 -18.96 3.75
N SER A 196 9.55 -18.00 3.26
CA SER A 196 8.46 -18.18 2.27
C SER A 196 7.28 -19.05 2.73
N ARG A 197 7.06 -19.22 4.04
CA ARG A 197 5.83 -19.86 4.54
C ARG A 197 4.68 -18.86 4.46
N VAL A 198 3.59 -19.28 3.84
CA VAL A 198 2.38 -18.48 3.67
C VAL A 198 1.34 -18.91 4.70
N SER A 199 0.70 -17.95 5.36
CA SER A 199 -0.47 -18.19 6.19
C SER A 199 -1.48 -17.04 6.11
N THR A 200 -2.76 -17.35 6.33
CA THR A 200 -3.76 -16.33 6.64
C THR A 200 -3.69 -16.03 8.13
N VAL A 201 -3.34 -14.80 8.48
CA VAL A 201 -3.22 -14.32 9.86
C VAL A 201 -4.61 -14.04 10.43
N TRP A 202 -5.43 -13.31 9.67
CA TRP A 202 -6.76 -12.92 10.09
C TRP A 202 -7.71 -12.81 8.90
N THR A 203 -9.00 -13.05 9.13
CA THR A 203 -10.06 -12.84 8.14
C THR A 203 -11.18 -12.03 8.77
N TRP A 204 -11.61 -10.96 8.09
CA TRP A 204 -12.80 -10.19 8.38
C TRP A 204 -13.93 -10.62 7.42
N PRO A 205 -14.87 -11.49 7.86
CA PRO A 205 -15.92 -12.00 6.99
C PRO A 205 -16.91 -10.92 6.51
N ASP A 206 -17.04 -9.84 7.28
CA ASP A 206 -17.92 -8.70 7.05
C ASP A 206 -17.36 -7.67 6.05
N LYS A 207 -16.12 -7.86 5.57
CA LYS A 207 -15.47 -7.05 4.52
C LYS A 207 -15.45 -5.55 4.84
N PRO A 208 -14.77 -5.14 5.92
CA PRO A 208 -14.68 -3.74 6.35
C PRO A 208 -13.81 -2.87 5.42
N GLY A 209 -13.26 -3.43 4.35
CA GLY A 209 -12.48 -2.74 3.34
C GLY A 209 -11.02 -2.60 3.75
N VAL A 210 -10.31 -3.71 3.98
CA VAL A 210 -8.87 -3.65 4.31
C VAL A 210 -8.09 -2.87 3.25
N ALA A 211 -7.21 -1.98 3.68
CA ALA A 211 -6.35 -1.16 2.82
C ALA A 211 -4.89 -1.27 3.24
N GLY A 212 -4.13 -0.18 3.19
CA GLY A 212 -2.71 -0.19 3.56
C GLY A 212 -2.47 -0.71 4.98
N CYS A 213 -1.27 -1.26 5.17
CA CYS A 213 -0.80 -1.73 6.47
C CYS A 213 0.58 -1.16 6.83
N ALA A 214 0.91 -1.22 8.12
CA ALA A 214 2.24 -0.96 8.65
C ALA A 214 2.53 -2.00 9.74
N ALA A 215 3.72 -2.59 9.74
CA ALA A 215 4.07 -3.65 10.67
C ALA A 215 5.38 -3.34 11.39
N MET A 216 5.42 -3.64 12.68
CA MET A 216 6.62 -3.57 13.49
C MET A 216 6.45 -4.46 14.70
N ASP A 217 7.46 -5.31 14.94
CA ASP A 217 7.60 -6.11 16.16
C ASP A 217 6.35 -6.92 16.53
N GLY A 218 5.86 -7.70 15.55
CA GLY A 218 4.70 -8.58 15.75
C GLY A 218 3.35 -7.86 15.85
N ILE A 219 3.30 -6.56 15.59
CA ILE A 219 2.05 -5.78 15.51
C ILE A 219 1.86 -5.30 14.08
N VAL A 220 0.66 -5.52 13.54
CA VAL A 220 0.27 -5.05 12.21
C VAL A 220 -0.89 -4.09 12.33
N LEU A 221 -0.66 -2.83 11.98
CA LEU A 221 -1.72 -1.84 11.77
C LEU A 221 -2.36 -2.06 10.40
N VAL A 222 -3.69 -2.10 10.35
CA VAL A 222 -4.46 -2.23 9.12
C VAL A 222 -5.55 -1.16 9.08
N ASN A 223 -5.59 -0.39 8.00
CA ASN A 223 -6.72 0.51 7.75
C ASN A 223 -7.92 -0.26 7.22
N LEU A 224 -9.11 0.08 7.73
CA LEU A 224 -10.40 -0.46 7.31
C LEU A 224 -11.24 0.70 6.73
N ILE A 225 -11.35 0.77 5.41
CA ILE A 225 -11.89 1.96 4.74
C ILE A 225 -13.37 2.15 4.99
N ASN A 226 -14.18 1.07 4.99
CA ASN A 226 -15.64 1.18 5.03
C ASN A 226 -16.12 1.52 6.45
N THR A 227 -15.41 1.01 7.47
CA THR A 227 -15.70 1.28 8.89
C THR A 227 -14.94 2.47 9.44
N LYS A 228 -14.10 3.12 8.62
CA LYS A 228 -13.29 4.30 8.96
C LYS A 228 -12.39 4.06 10.18
N GLN A 229 -11.83 2.85 10.26
CA GLN A 229 -11.00 2.41 11.38
C GLN A 229 -9.54 2.23 10.99
N THR A 230 -8.67 2.25 12.00
CA THR A 230 -7.38 1.56 11.94
C THR A 230 -7.33 0.59 13.10
N VAL A 231 -7.02 -0.68 12.82
CA VAL A 231 -6.94 -1.74 13.83
C VAL A 231 -5.52 -2.24 13.98
N ALA A 232 -5.16 -2.72 15.17
CA ALA A 232 -3.92 -3.43 15.46
C ALA A 232 -4.19 -4.93 15.59
N VAL A 233 -3.53 -5.73 14.76
CA VAL A 233 -3.46 -7.18 14.89
C VAL A 233 -2.16 -7.52 15.60
N ARG A 234 -2.25 -8.19 16.76
CA ARG A 234 -1.09 -8.56 17.58
C ARG A 234 -0.78 -10.04 17.40
N LEU A 235 0.50 -10.35 17.21
CA LEU A 235 1.00 -11.69 16.94
C LEU A 235 1.91 -12.16 18.06
N ALA A 236 1.79 -13.44 18.42
CA ALA A 236 2.64 -14.07 19.40
C ALA A 236 4.07 -14.21 18.85
N ALA A 237 5.06 -13.87 19.67
CA ALA A 237 6.46 -14.06 19.34
C ALA A 237 6.74 -15.52 18.94
N GLY A 238 7.53 -15.71 17.87
CA GLY A 238 7.96 -17.02 17.39
C GLY A 238 6.93 -17.83 16.58
N THR A 239 5.64 -17.80 16.93
CA THR A 239 4.59 -18.52 16.18
C THR A 239 3.95 -17.65 15.09
N GLY A 240 3.83 -16.34 15.34
CA GLY A 240 3.08 -15.42 14.49
C GLY A 240 1.57 -15.67 14.48
N SER A 241 1.06 -16.41 15.47
CA SER A 241 -0.38 -16.60 15.67
C SER A 241 -1.00 -15.34 16.28
N VAL A 242 -2.23 -15.02 15.89
CA VAL A 242 -2.98 -13.91 16.46
C VAL A 242 -3.27 -14.17 17.95
N THR A 243 -2.95 -13.21 18.80
CA THR A 243 -3.10 -13.35 20.27
C THR A 243 -4.46 -12.89 20.79
N SER A 244 -5.15 -12.03 20.05
CA SER A 244 -6.45 -11.45 20.41
C SER A 244 -7.18 -10.94 19.18
N GLU A 245 -8.47 -10.63 19.30
CA GLU A 245 -9.18 -9.89 18.26
C GLU A 245 -8.47 -8.56 17.91
N PRO A 246 -8.57 -8.08 16.66
CA PRO A 246 -7.99 -6.80 16.27
C PRO A 246 -8.50 -5.63 17.12
N GLU A 247 -7.59 -4.87 17.70
CA GLU A 247 -7.88 -3.74 18.59
C GLU A 247 -8.10 -2.46 17.76
N VAL A 248 -9.18 -1.71 17.99
CA VAL A 248 -9.41 -0.43 17.30
C VAL A 248 -8.47 0.64 17.87
N MET A 249 -7.53 1.11 17.05
CA MET A 249 -6.55 2.14 17.41
C MET A 249 -6.98 3.54 16.99
N ARG A 250 -7.76 3.64 15.91
CA ARG A 250 -8.35 4.87 15.39
C ARG A 250 -9.78 4.58 14.95
N GLN A 251 -10.71 5.45 15.34
CA GLN A 251 -12.10 5.45 14.88
C GLN A 251 -12.44 6.83 14.30
N ASP A 252 -12.81 6.84 13.02
CA ASP A 252 -13.44 7.97 12.30
C ASP A 252 -12.76 9.34 12.47
N THR A 253 -11.46 9.34 12.73
CA THR A 253 -10.65 10.57 12.74
C THR A 253 -10.12 10.78 11.34
N HIS A 254 -10.58 11.84 10.66
CA HIS A 254 -10.37 12.11 9.23
C HIS A 254 -11.00 11.10 8.26
N GLY A 255 -11.95 10.27 8.71
CA GLY A 255 -12.75 9.42 7.83
C GLY A 255 -12.02 8.21 7.23
N HIS A 256 -12.16 8.03 5.92
CA HIS A 256 -11.66 6.91 5.13
C HIS A 256 -10.16 7.05 4.87
N VAL A 257 -9.35 6.12 5.38
CA VAL A 257 -7.89 6.16 5.26
C VAL A 257 -7.41 4.98 4.43
N TRP A 258 -6.66 5.24 3.37
CA TRP A 258 -6.08 4.19 2.53
C TRP A 258 -4.66 3.84 2.97
N ALA A 259 -3.72 4.77 2.81
CA ALA A 259 -2.33 4.55 3.17
C ALA A 259 -2.13 4.68 4.69
N VAL A 260 -1.29 3.82 5.24
CA VAL A 260 -0.66 3.98 6.55
C VAL A 260 0.82 3.67 6.41
N LYS A 261 1.67 4.57 6.90
CA LYS A 261 3.14 4.42 6.82
C LYS A 261 3.80 4.85 8.11
N MET A 262 4.79 4.08 8.53
CA MET A 262 5.69 4.47 9.60
C MET A 262 6.78 5.39 9.04
N SER A 263 7.03 6.47 9.75
CA SER A 263 8.12 7.41 9.50
C SER A 263 9.38 6.99 10.28
N PRO A 264 10.59 7.39 9.86
CA PRO A 264 11.84 7.05 10.55
C PRO A 264 11.92 7.40 12.04
N ASP A 265 11.19 8.42 12.47
CA ASP A 265 11.04 8.83 13.88
C ASP A 265 10.06 7.97 14.69
N GLY A 266 9.49 6.91 14.09
CA GLY A 266 8.53 6.00 14.71
C GLY A 266 7.09 6.51 14.72
N ASN A 267 6.83 7.70 14.16
CA ASN A 267 5.46 8.20 14.01
C ASN A 267 4.73 7.48 12.87
N VAL A 268 3.43 7.25 13.06
CA VAL A 268 2.58 6.64 12.03
C VAL A 268 1.76 7.72 11.35
N TRP A 269 1.76 7.72 10.02
CA TRP A 269 1.05 8.68 9.18
C TRP A 269 -0.01 7.98 8.35
N GLY A 270 -1.17 8.61 8.21
CA GLY A 270 -2.27 8.16 7.36
C GLY A 270 -2.53 9.12 6.20
N ALA A 271 -3.04 8.61 5.09
CA ALA A 271 -3.53 9.41 3.97
C ALA A 271 -4.98 9.04 3.62
N THR A 272 -5.85 10.05 3.51
CA THR A 272 -7.30 9.84 3.33
C THR A 272 -7.71 9.70 1.87
N VAL A 273 -8.89 9.11 1.66
CA VAL A 273 -9.50 8.91 0.33
C VAL A 273 -10.98 9.32 0.30
N ASN A 274 -11.40 10.24 1.17
CA ASN A 274 -12.78 10.69 1.33
C ASN A 274 -13.36 11.22 0.01
N LYS A 275 -12.56 11.88 -0.85
CA LYS A 275 -13.05 12.37 -2.16
C LYS A 275 -13.58 11.26 -3.08
N THR A 276 -13.09 10.03 -2.92
CA THR A 276 -13.53 8.90 -3.76
C THR A 276 -14.25 7.79 -2.99
N ALA A 277 -14.07 7.73 -1.67
CA ALA A 277 -14.78 6.81 -0.78
C ALA A 277 -16.10 7.39 -0.25
N GLY A 278 -16.25 8.71 -0.21
CA GLY A 278 -17.40 9.42 0.36
C GLY A 278 -17.04 10.32 1.54
N ASP A 279 -18.00 11.13 1.98
CA ASP A 279 -17.90 11.97 3.18
C ASP A 279 -16.78 13.02 3.17
N ALA A 280 -16.40 13.50 1.98
CA ALA A 280 -15.34 14.51 1.84
C ALA A 280 -15.70 15.85 2.50
N GLU A 281 -14.82 16.31 3.36
CA GLU A 281 -14.85 17.63 3.98
C GLU A 281 -14.07 18.67 3.14
N LYS A 282 -14.18 19.95 3.53
CA LYS A 282 -13.59 21.07 2.79
C LYS A 282 -12.06 20.95 2.58
N LEU A 283 -11.36 20.37 3.55
CA LEU A 283 -9.89 20.26 3.52
C LEU A 283 -9.41 18.89 3.07
N ASP A 284 -10.31 18.02 2.61
CA ASP A 284 -9.94 16.69 2.14
C ASP A 284 -9.34 16.72 0.72
N ASP A 285 -8.56 15.72 0.35
CA ASP A 285 -7.99 14.67 1.21
C ASP A 285 -6.75 15.17 1.96
N VAL A 286 -6.38 14.49 3.04
CA VAL A 286 -5.33 14.91 3.98
C VAL A 286 -4.27 13.82 4.22
N VAL A 287 -3.05 14.26 4.53
CA VAL A 287 -2.02 13.44 5.19
C VAL A 287 -1.86 13.91 6.62
N PHE A 288 -2.00 12.99 7.58
CA PHE A 288 -2.10 13.34 9.01
C PHE A 288 -1.39 12.31 9.91
N PRO A 289 -0.90 12.73 11.09
CA PRO A 289 -0.37 11.80 12.06
C PRO A 289 -1.52 10.97 12.64
N LEU A 290 -1.39 9.64 12.58
CA LEU A 290 -2.43 8.71 13.03
C LEU A 290 -2.61 8.78 14.55
N PHE A 291 -1.53 9.07 15.29
CA PHE A 291 -1.49 9.15 16.76
C PHE A 291 -0.94 10.51 17.22
N PRO A 292 -1.77 11.57 17.27
CA PRO A 292 -1.32 12.95 17.50
C PRO A 292 -0.80 13.22 18.93
N SER A 293 -1.11 12.39 19.91
CA SER A 293 -0.69 12.56 21.32
C SER A 293 0.70 11.98 21.66
N GLY A 294 1.54 11.71 20.64
CA GLY A 294 2.92 11.24 20.86
C GLY A 294 3.04 9.75 21.17
N GLY A 295 2.03 8.96 20.83
CA GLY A 295 1.98 7.51 21.12
C GLY A 295 2.86 6.63 20.23
N GLY A 296 3.41 7.17 19.12
CA GLY A 296 4.20 6.40 18.16
C GLY A 296 3.49 5.15 17.64
N PHE A 297 4.24 4.23 17.04
CA PHE A 297 3.71 2.89 16.73
C PHE A 297 3.38 2.13 18.03
N PRO A 298 2.26 1.37 18.11
CA PRO A 298 1.90 0.65 19.34
C PRO A 298 2.98 -0.35 19.74
N ARG A 299 3.28 -0.44 21.05
CA ARG A 299 4.26 -1.40 21.58
C ARG A 299 3.65 -2.75 21.94
N ALA A 300 4.49 -3.78 22.00
CA ALA A 300 4.13 -5.08 22.54
C ALA A 300 3.75 -4.97 24.03
N ASN A 301 2.98 -5.93 24.54
CA ASN A 301 2.53 -5.89 25.94
C ASN A 301 3.69 -6.07 26.94
N ASP A 302 4.79 -6.68 26.53
CA ASP A 302 5.97 -6.93 27.38
C ASP A 302 6.84 -5.66 27.60
N ASP A 303 6.54 -4.56 26.88
CA ASP A 303 7.22 -3.26 26.99
C ASP A 303 6.47 -2.25 27.89
N LYS A 304 5.40 -2.68 28.57
CA LYS A 304 4.55 -1.81 29.42
C LYS A 304 4.99 -1.75 30.89
N ASP A 305 6.16 -2.31 31.23
CA ASP A 305 6.71 -2.35 32.58
C ASP A 305 7.88 -1.37 32.79
#